data_AF-A0A0F9Q5U2-F1
#
_entry.id   AF-A0A0F9Q5U2-F1
#
_cell.length_a   1.000
_cell.length_b   1.000
_cell.length_c   1.000
_cell.angle_alpha   90.00
_cell.angle_beta   90.00
_cell.angle_gamma   90.00
#
_symmetry.space_group_name_H-M   'P 1'
#
loop_
_entity.id
_entity.type
_entity.pdbx_description
1 polymer ?
#
loop_
_entity_poly.entity_id
_entity_poly.type
_entity_poly.pdbx_seq_one_letter_code
_entity_poly.pdbx_strand_id
1 'polypeptide(L)'
;KNPYQDVIISGAPPAALILGVACSPVPIANWGWLQTWGPAAVLIDDTNVIGGRVSPCGTAGNSTAGAVEASGIIITATAPTVAQTTELLELGWCMEVAPTTGYGHIFLKIS
;
A
#
# COMPACT_ATOMS: atom_id res chain seq x y z
N LYS A 1 15.95 22.31 1.18
CA LYS A 1 14.75 22.01 0.38
C LYS A 1 14.39 20.56 0.64
N ASN A 2 13.16 20.23 1.07
CA ASN A 2 12.78 18.85 1.38
C ASN A 2 12.67 18.06 0.05
N PRO A 3 13.35 16.91 -0.11
CA PRO A 3 13.26 16.10 -1.34
C PRO A 3 11.85 15.55 -1.61
N TYR A 4 10.96 15.56 -0.62
CA TYR A 4 9.58 15.07 -0.73
C TYR A 4 8.54 16.19 -0.87
N GLN A 5 8.97 17.44 -1.01
CA GLN A 5 8.06 18.53 -1.37
C GLN A 5 7.45 18.21 -2.74
N ASP A 6 6.12 18.25 -2.87
CA ASP A 6 5.35 17.96 -4.10
C ASP A 6 5.25 16.48 -4.53
N VAL A 7 5.70 15.52 -3.70
CA VAL A 7 5.70 14.09 -4.11
C VAL A 7 4.40 13.35 -3.78
N ILE A 8 3.57 13.87 -2.87
CA ILE A 8 2.28 13.26 -2.51
C ILE A 8 1.16 14.00 -3.25
N ILE A 9 0.83 13.51 -4.44
CA ILE A 9 -0.24 14.07 -5.28
C ILE A 9 -1.50 13.19 -5.25
N SER A 10 -1.33 11.88 -5.01
CA SER A 10 -2.41 10.89 -4.94
C SER A 10 -1.95 9.65 -4.18
N GLY A 11 -2.91 8.80 -3.77
CA GLY A 11 -2.62 7.48 -3.22
C GLY A 11 -1.73 6.66 -4.16
N ALA A 12 -0.80 5.87 -3.60
CA ALA A 12 0.19 5.15 -4.37
C ALA A 12 -0.45 3.96 -5.11
N PRO A 13 -0.28 3.84 -6.44
CA PRO A 13 -0.47 2.57 -7.13
C PRO A 13 0.66 1.58 -6.78
N PRO A 14 0.54 0.29 -7.06
CA PRO A 14 1.50 -0.73 -6.59
C PRO A 14 2.89 -0.60 -7.17
N ALA A 15 2.99 0.00 -8.36
CA ALA A 15 4.26 0.25 -9.03
C ALA A 15 4.92 1.56 -8.56
N ALA A 16 4.23 2.40 -7.78
CA ALA A 16 4.80 3.64 -7.28
C ALA A 16 5.68 3.40 -6.06
N LEU A 17 6.70 4.25 -5.92
CA LEU A 17 7.51 4.30 -4.72
C LEU A 17 6.64 4.77 -3.53
N ILE A 18 6.65 3.98 -2.47
CA ILE A 18 5.87 4.26 -1.25
C ILE A 18 6.76 5.07 -0.31
N LEU A 19 6.33 6.29 0.03
CA LEU A 19 7.09 7.19 0.90
C LEU A 19 6.70 7.13 2.38
N GLY A 20 5.56 6.52 2.68
CA GLY A 20 5.01 6.44 4.03
C GLY A 20 3.50 6.62 4.06
N VAL A 21 2.93 6.50 5.26
CA VAL A 21 1.50 6.68 5.52
C VAL A 21 1.30 8.03 6.20
N ALA A 22 0.38 8.85 5.68
CA ALA A 22 -0.01 10.10 6.32
C ALA A 22 -0.94 9.82 7.50
N CYS A 23 -0.59 10.32 8.70
CA CYS A 23 -1.40 10.11 9.91
C CYS A 23 -2.69 10.97 9.94
N SER A 24 -2.80 11.94 9.03
CA SER A 24 -3.93 12.87 8.91
C SER A 24 -3.94 13.43 7.48
N PRO A 25 -5.09 13.89 6.93
CA PRO A 25 -5.12 14.59 5.66
C PRO A 25 -4.17 15.81 5.68
N VAL A 26 -3.21 15.83 4.77
CA VAL A 26 -2.26 16.95 4.61
C VAL A 26 -2.66 17.73 3.35
N PRO A 27 -3.14 18.99 3.47
CA PRO A 27 -3.43 19.81 2.30
C PRO A 27 -2.18 20.07 1.46
N ILE A 28 -2.36 20.25 0.14
CA ILE A 28 -1.25 20.40 -0.83
C ILE A 28 -0.27 21.54 -0.53
N ALA A 29 -0.71 22.57 0.20
CA ALA A 29 0.10 23.73 0.56
C ALA A 29 0.79 23.60 1.93
N ASN A 30 0.63 22.47 2.62
CA ASN A 30 1.07 22.29 3.99
C ASN A 30 2.18 21.25 4.09
N TRP A 31 3.01 21.37 5.13
CA TRP A 31 3.92 20.31 5.53
C TRP A 31 3.22 19.34 6.48
N GLY A 32 3.57 18.07 6.36
CA GLY A 32 3.07 17.02 7.23
C GLY A 32 4.13 15.94 7.47
N TRP A 33 3.83 15.05 8.40
CA TRP A 33 4.67 13.91 8.73
C TRP A 33 4.11 12.64 8.09
N LEU A 34 5.01 11.81 7.59
CA LEU A 34 4.70 10.46 7.12
C LEU A 34 5.32 9.45 8.07
N GLN A 35 4.54 8.44 8.43
CA GLN A 35 5.06 7.29 9.13
C GLN A 35 5.66 6.31 8.11
N THR A 36 6.92 5.93 8.31
CA THR A 36 7.64 4.97 7.45
C THR A 36 7.88 3.63 8.13
N TRP A 37 7.64 3.54 9.44
CA TRP A 37 7.92 2.36 10.24
C TRP A 37 6.93 2.21 11.40
N GLY A 38 6.70 0.96 11.84
CA GLY A 38 5.86 0.63 12.99
C GLY A 38 4.36 0.51 12.67
N PRO A 39 3.51 0.34 13.69
CA PRO A 39 2.07 0.12 13.50
C PRO A 39 1.37 1.34 12.89
N ALA A 40 0.68 1.18 11.77
CA ALA A 40 -0.09 2.22 11.10
C ALA A 40 -1.49 1.72 10.75
N ALA A 41 -2.48 2.59 10.90
CA ALA A 41 -3.83 2.35 10.41
C ALA A 41 -3.92 2.75 8.94
N VAL A 42 -4.28 1.81 8.08
CA VAL A 42 -4.41 2.01 6.63
C VAL A 42 -5.73 1.46 6.13
N LEU A 43 -6.22 2.00 5.02
CA LEU A 43 -7.41 1.45 4.38
C LEU A 43 -7.06 0.09 3.77
N ILE A 44 -7.84 -0.93 4.11
CA ILE A 44 -7.67 -2.29 3.60
C ILE A 44 -8.67 -2.54 2.48
N ASP A 45 -8.17 -3.04 1.36
CA ASP A 45 -8.93 -3.38 0.17
C ASP A 45 -8.52 -4.81 -0.22
N ASP A 46 -9.40 -5.78 0.10
CA ASP A 46 -9.18 -7.24 0.11
C ASP A 46 -8.84 -7.87 1.47
N THR A 47 -8.86 -9.20 1.55
CA THR A 47 -8.71 -9.99 2.77
C THR A 47 -7.23 -10.18 3.10
N ASN A 48 -6.77 -9.50 4.14
CA ASN A 48 -5.43 -9.69 4.69
C ASN A 48 -5.40 -10.74 5.82
N VAL A 49 -4.29 -11.47 5.90
CA VAL A 49 -4.02 -12.47 6.95
C VAL A 49 -2.95 -11.93 7.88
N ILE A 50 -3.08 -12.16 9.19
CA ILE A 50 -2.05 -11.80 10.18
C ILE A 50 -0.68 -12.32 9.75
N GLY A 51 0.33 -11.45 9.78
CA GLY A 51 1.70 -11.76 9.39
C GLY A 51 1.89 -11.92 7.88
N GLY A 52 0.83 -11.81 7.09
CA GLY A 52 0.87 -11.72 5.64
C GLY A 52 1.53 -10.42 5.21
N ARG A 53 2.26 -10.47 4.10
CA ARG A 53 2.86 -9.27 3.49
C ARG A 53 1.77 -8.45 2.83
N VAL A 54 1.94 -7.14 2.81
CA VAL A 54 0.98 -6.19 2.22
C VAL A 54 1.67 -5.25 1.24
N SER A 55 0.95 -4.86 0.20
CA SER A 55 1.38 -3.96 -0.89
C SER A 55 0.28 -2.93 -1.18
N PRO A 56 0.57 -1.78 -1.83
CA PRO A 56 -0.48 -0.88 -2.29
C PRO A 56 -1.38 -1.61 -3.28
N CYS A 57 -2.68 -1.37 -3.21
CA CYS A 57 -3.64 -2.08 -4.02
C CYS A 57 -3.47 -1.82 -5.52
N GLY A 58 -3.52 -2.89 -6.32
CA GLY A 58 -3.12 -2.88 -7.73
C GLY A 58 -4.12 -3.32 -8.75
N THR A 59 -5.29 -3.77 -8.32
CA THR A 59 -6.25 -4.29 -9.28
C THR A 59 -6.94 -3.13 -10.00
N ALA A 60 -6.51 -2.89 -11.24
CA ALA A 60 -7.17 -1.98 -12.19
C ALA A 60 -8.63 -2.43 -12.39
N GLY A 61 -9.56 -1.85 -11.66
CA GLY A 61 -10.98 -2.12 -11.85
C GLY A 61 -11.86 -1.57 -10.75
N ASN A 62 -11.57 -1.87 -9.48
CA ASN A 62 -12.49 -1.61 -8.36
C ASN A 62 -11.81 -1.19 -7.06
N SER A 63 -10.51 -0.91 -7.07
CA SER A 63 -9.77 -0.62 -5.84
C SER A 63 -9.68 0.86 -5.46
N THR A 64 -9.52 1.12 -4.18
CA THR A 64 -9.31 2.48 -3.65
C THR A 64 -7.82 2.83 -3.69
N ALA A 65 -7.45 3.84 -4.48
CA ALA A 65 -6.06 4.31 -4.55
C ALA A 65 -5.53 4.68 -3.16
N GLY A 66 -4.36 4.14 -2.79
CA GLY A 66 -3.76 4.32 -1.46
C GLY A 66 -4.27 3.35 -0.39
N ALA A 67 -5.17 2.43 -0.72
CA ALA A 67 -5.46 1.26 0.11
C ALA A 67 -4.36 0.19 -0.03
N VAL A 68 -4.36 -0.77 0.89
CA VAL A 68 -3.42 -1.90 0.88
C VAL A 68 -4.16 -3.22 0.69
N GLU A 69 -3.54 -4.13 -0.06
CA GLU A 69 -4.01 -5.48 -0.33
C GLU A 69 -2.94 -6.51 0.08
N ALA A 70 -3.30 -7.78 0.05
CA ALA A 70 -2.36 -8.86 0.32
C ALA A 70 -1.28 -8.89 -0.77
N SER A 71 -0.02 -8.77 -0.38
CA SER A 71 1.10 -8.84 -1.31
C SER A 71 1.37 -10.28 -1.70
N GLY A 72 1.66 -10.49 -2.98
CA GLY A 72 1.97 -11.79 -3.55
C GLY A 72 2.41 -11.67 -5.00
N ILE A 73 2.65 -12.82 -5.62
CA ILE A 73 2.92 -12.92 -7.05
C ILE A 73 1.57 -12.97 -7.78
N ILE A 74 1.20 -11.88 -8.45
CA ILE A 74 0.02 -11.88 -9.32
C ILE A 74 0.46 -12.24 -10.74
N ILE A 75 -0.15 -13.30 -11.29
CA ILE A 75 -0.05 -13.61 -12.73
C ILE A 75 -1.22 -12.87 -13.41
N THR A 76 -0.95 -11.68 -13.96
CA THR A 76 -2.00 -10.78 -14.49
C THR A 76 -2.44 -11.12 -15.91
N ALA A 77 -1.81 -12.10 -16.57
CA ALA A 77 -2.15 -12.50 -17.93
C ALA A 77 -3.19 -13.63 -17.94
N THR A 78 -4.25 -13.49 -18.73
CA THR A 78 -5.11 -14.61 -19.09
C THR A 78 -4.36 -15.49 -20.08
N ALA A 79 -3.97 -16.71 -19.67
CA ALA A 79 -3.19 -17.67 -20.47
C ALA A 79 -1.79 -17.18 -20.90
N PRO A 80 -0.86 -16.93 -19.96
CA PRO A 80 0.50 -16.54 -20.31
C PRO A 80 1.24 -17.67 -21.04
N THR A 81 1.83 -17.38 -22.20
CA THR A 81 2.71 -18.31 -22.93
C THR A 81 4.12 -18.37 -22.34
N VAL A 82 4.45 -17.47 -21.41
CA VAL A 82 5.69 -17.41 -20.63
C VAL A 82 5.31 -17.04 -19.20
N ALA A 83 5.86 -17.71 -18.18
CA ALA A 83 5.61 -17.35 -16.79
C ALA A 83 6.00 -15.89 -16.53
N GLN A 84 5.02 -15.05 -16.19
CA GLN A 84 5.21 -13.65 -15.84
C GLN A 84 4.85 -13.47 -14.38
N THR A 85 5.76 -12.85 -13.62
CA THR A 85 5.57 -12.47 -12.23
C THR A 85 5.74 -10.97 -12.13
N THR A 86 4.69 -10.24 -11.76
CA THR A 86 4.84 -8.83 -11.38
C THR A 86 5.14 -8.80 -9.89
N GLU A 87 6.33 -8.31 -9.54
CA GLU A 87 6.68 -8.05 -8.14
C GLU A 87 5.98 -6.77 -7.69
N LEU A 88 5.21 -6.87 -6.61
CA LEU A 88 4.62 -5.72 -5.95
C LEU A 88 5.60 -5.18 -4.90
N LEU A 89 5.68 -3.86 -4.78
CA LEU A 89 6.48 -3.22 -3.73
C LEU A 89 5.80 -3.45 -2.37
N GLU A 90 6.46 -4.23 -1.52
CA GLU A 90 5.97 -4.54 -0.19
C GLU A 90 6.15 -3.35 0.76
N LEU A 91 5.14 -3.10 1.60
CA LEU A 91 5.14 -2.00 2.58
C LEU A 91 5.18 -2.47 4.03
N GLY A 92 4.96 -3.76 4.28
CA GLY A 92 5.01 -4.32 5.62
C GLY A 92 4.21 -5.61 5.81
N TRP A 93 3.72 -5.79 7.04
CA TRP A 93 2.94 -6.98 7.44
C TRP A 93 1.62 -6.61 8.08
N CYS A 94 0.58 -7.40 7.82
CA CYS A 94 -0.71 -7.23 8.48
C CYS A 94 -0.63 -7.65 9.96
N MET A 95 -1.21 -6.85 10.86
CA MET A 95 -1.18 -7.08 12.31
C MET A 95 -2.49 -7.62 12.88
N GLU A 96 -3.55 -7.74 12.07
CA GLU A 96 -4.89 -8.12 12.52
C GLU A 96 -5.58 -9.11 11.57
N VAL A 97 -6.55 -9.88 12.07
CA VAL A 97 -7.23 -10.88 11.25
C VAL A 97 -8.29 -10.22 10.38
N ALA A 98 -8.19 -10.41 9.06
CA ALA A 98 -9.26 -10.19 8.10
C ALA A 98 -10.00 -8.84 8.21
N PRO A 99 -9.29 -7.70 8.20
CA PRO A 99 -9.95 -6.45 7.85
C PRO A 99 -10.38 -6.57 6.38
N THR A 100 -11.68 -6.59 6.13
CA THR A 100 -12.22 -6.86 4.79
C THR A 100 -12.84 -5.62 4.14
N THR A 101 -13.08 -4.56 4.93
CA THR A 101 -13.61 -3.27 4.49
C THR A 101 -13.46 -2.26 5.63
N GLY A 102 -12.36 -1.51 5.66
CA GLY A 102 -12.14 -0.48 6.68
C GLY A 102 -10.68 -0.15 6.96
N TYR A 103 -10.46 0.67 7.98
CA TYR A 103 -9.12 0.92 8.48
C TYR A 103 -8.66 -0.26 9.32
N GLY A 104 -7.53 -0.84 8.94
CA GLY A 104 -6.87 -1.92 9.68
C GLY A 104 -5.42 -1.62 9.97
N HIS A 105 -4.82 -2.38 10.88
CA HIS A 105 -3.44 -2.18 11.33
C HIS A 105 -2.44 -3.01 10.55
N ILE A 106 -1.39 -2.33 10.06
CA ILE A 106 -0.21 -2.95 9.47
C ILE A 106 1.04 -2.49 10.20
N PHE A 107 2.06 -3.35 10.23
CA PHE A 107 3.39 -2.99 10.68
C PHE A 107 4.19 -2.52 9.46
N LEU A 108 4.36 -1.21 9.33
CA LEU A 108 5.15 -0.60 8.26
C LEU A 108 6.62 -0.93 8.43
N LYS A 109 7.26 -1.27 7.31
CA LYS A 109 8.71 -1.36 7.20
C LYS A 109 9.14 -0.92 5.81
N ILE A 110 9.05 0.39 5.58
CA ILE A 110 9.52 1.03 4.36
C ILE A 110 10.99 1.39 4.61
N SER A 111 11.90 0.52 4.16
CA SER A 111 13.37 0.69 4.29
C SER A 111 14.07 0.45 2.97
#